data_AF-X1DBW3-F1
#
_entry.id   AF-X1DBW3-F1
#
_cell.length_a   1.000
_cell.length_b   1.000
_cell.length_c   1.000
_cell.angle_alpha   90.00
_cell.angle_beta   90.00
_cell.angle_gamma   90.00
#
_symmetry.space_group_name_H-M   'P 1'
#
loop_
_entity.id
_entity.type
_entity.pdbx_description
1 polymer ?
#
loop_
_entity_poly.entity_id
_entity_poly.type
_entity_poly.pdbx_seq_one_letter_code
_entity_poly.pdbx_strand_id
1 'polypeptide(L)'
;LNSTNIFMKKATMYVTLEPCCFYGHTPPCTQAILKSGIKKVIVGMIDPNPNVNGRGIKELEEGGVDIEFLRGYQVNRGDILK
;
A
#
# COMPACT_ATOMS: atom_id res chain seq x y z
N LEU A 1 -16.00 -11.35 18.96
CA LEU A 1 -14.89 -10.90 18.09
C LEU A 1 -15.11 -11.53 16.72
N ASN A 2 -15.42 -10.74 15.68
CA ASN A 2 -15.68 -11.28 14.34
C ASN A 2 -14.39 -11.90 13.77
N SER A 3 -14.39 -13.22 13.54
CA SER A 3 -13.24 -14.02 13.14
C SER A 3 -12.54 -13.52 11.86
N THR A 4 -13.25 -12.81 10.99
CA THR A 4 -12.73 -12.21 9.74
C THR A 4 -11.63 -11.18 9.98
N ASN A 5 -11.71 -10.37 11.04
CA ASN A 5 -10.70 -9.34 11.33
C ASN A 5 -9.35 -9.96 11.74
N ILE A 6 -9.37 -11.17 12.32
CA ILE A 6 -8.16 -11.91 12.72
C ILE A 6 -7.41 -12.39 11.48
N PHE A 7 -8.11 -12.87 10.45
CA PHE A 7 -7.48 -13.33 9.20
C PHE A 7 -6.81 -12.18 8.44
N MET A 8 -7.47 -11.03 8.34
CA MET A 8 -6.91 -9.87 7.63
C MET A 8 -5.62 -9.35 8.26
N LYS A 9 -5.56 -9.28 9.61
CA LYS A 9 -4.35 -8.87 10.34
C LYS A 9 -3.15 -9.78 10.13
N LYS A 10 -3.37 -11.03 9.72
CA LYS A 10 -2.33 -12.02 9.42
C LYS A 10 -2.07 -12.16 7.92
N ALA A 11 -2.88 -11.52 7.07
CA ALA A 11 -2.73 -11.59 5.63
C ALA A 11 -1.60 -10.69 5.15
N THR A 12 -0.92 -11.14 4.09
CA THR A 12 0.00 -10.33 3.30
C THR A 12 -0.61 -10.13 1.93
N MET A 13 -0.79 -8.88 1.52
CA MET A 13 -1.30 -8.54 0.19
C MET A 13 -0.14 -8.35 -0.77
N TYR A 14 -0.24 -8.90 -1.97
CA TYR A 14 0.70 -8.65 -3.06
C TYR A 14 0.00 -7.83 -4.13
N VAL A 15 0.64 -6.75 -4.57
CA VAL A 15 0.14 -5.89 -5.64
C VAL A 15 1.26 -5.60 -6.62
N THR A 16 0.94 -5.61 -7.91
CA THR A 16 1.93 -5.34 -8.97
C THR A 16 2.29 -3.86 -9.06
N LEU A 17 1.36 -2.97 -8.72
CA LEU A 17 1.51 -1.52 -8.76
C LEU A 17 1.15 -0.91 -7.39
N GLU A 18 1.75 0.23 -7.07
CA GLU A 18 1.43 1.02 -5.88
C GLU A 18 -0.08 1.27 -5.74
N PRO A 19 -0.67 1.04 -4.55
CA PRO A 19 -2.06 1.36 -4.28
C PRO A 19 -2.35 2.86 -4.41
N CYS A 20 -3.38 3.24 -5.17
CA CYS A 20 -3.75 4.63 -5.35
C CYS A 20 -4.25 5.30 -4.05
N CYS A 21 -3.91 6.58 -3.88
CA CYS A 21 -4.12 7.37 -2.66
C CYS A 21 -4.95 8.66 -2.88
N PHE A 22 -5.63 8.78 -4.02
CA PHE A 22 -6.43 9.96 -4.37
C PHE A 22 -7.84 9.56 -4.81
N TYR A 23 -8.79 10.48 -4.66
CA TYR A 23 -10.16 10.29 -5.13
C TYR A 23 -10.25 10.62 -6.61
N GLY A 24 -10.40 9.56 -7.43
CA GLY A 24 -10.76 9.67 -8.84
C GLY A 24 -12.22 9.29 -9.05
N HIS A 25 -12.48 8.39 -10.00
CA HIS A 25 -13.81 7.79 -10.18
C HIS A 25 -14.21 6.84 -9.05
N THR A 26 -13.24 6.24 -8.37
CA THR A 26 -13.42 5.33 -7.23
C THR A 26 -12.66 5.83 -6.01
N PRO A 27 -13.07 5.43 -4.79
CA PRO A 27 -12.30 5.72 -3.58
C PRO A 27 -10.87 5.15 -3.62
N PRO A 28 -9.93 5.73 -2.86
CA PRO A 28 -8.54 5.27 -2.81
C PRO A 28 -8.41 3.81 -2.34
N CYS A 29 -7.51 3.06 -2.96
CA CYS A 29 -7.17 1.70 -2.53
C CYS A 29 -6.52 1.70 -1.14
N THR A 30 -5.71 2.72 -0.82
CA THR A 30 -5.06 2.88 0.50
C THR A 30 -6.08 2.83 1.64
N GLN A 31 -7.19 3.56 1.52
CA GLN A 31 -8.27 3.54 2.51
C GLN A 31 -8.92 2.16 2.66
N ALA A 32 -9.15 1.46 1.55
CA ALA A 32 -9.73 0.12 1.59
C ALA A 32 -8.79 -0.86 2.33
N ILE A 33 -7.48 -0.78 2.07
CA ILE A 33 -6.45 -1.58 2.73
C ILE A 33 -6.43 -1.27 4.24
N LEU A 34 -6.38 0.00 4.63
CA LEU A 34 -6.37 0.40 6.04
C LEU A 34 -7.63 -0.07 6.78
N LYS A 35 -8.82 0.11 6.17
CA LYS A 35 -10.10 -0.35 6.73
C LYS A 35 -10.18 -1.88 6.86
N SER A 36 -9.52 -2.59 5.96
CA SER A 36 -9.52 -4.06 5.96
C SER A 36 -8.74 -4.65 7.15
N GLY A 37 -7.78 -3.89 7.70
CA GLY A 37 -6.89 -4.34 8.77
C GLY A 37 -5.70 -5.19 8.32
N ILE A 38 -5.41 -5.26 7.01
CA ILE A 38 -4.16 -5.83 6.48
C ILE A 38 -2.97 -5.10 7.08
N LYS A 39 -1.93 -5.86 7.44
CA LYS A 39 -0.72 -5.32 8.09
C LYS A 39 0.56 -5.43 7.28
N LYS A 40 0.53 -6.12 6.13
CA LYS A 40 1.69 -6.22 5.24
C LYS A 40 1.26 -6.17 3.79
N VAL A 41 1.92 -5.31 3.00
CA VAL A 41 1.70 -5.20 1.54
C VAL A 41 3.06 -5.27 0.83
N ILE A 42 3.15 -6.16 -0.15
CA ILE A 42 4.30 -6.29 -1.03
C ILE A 42 3.96 -5.60 -2.36
N VAL A 43 4.72 -4.57 -2.71
CA VAL A 43 4.48 -3.72 -3.89
C VAL A 43 5.47 -4.07 -5.00
N GLY A 44 4.98 -4.24 -6.22
CA GLY A 44 5.82 -4.55 -7.38
C GLY A 44 6.56 -3.34 -7.95
N MET A 45 5.89 -2.18 -8.02
CA MET A 45 6.43 -0.96 -8.62
C MET A 45 5.75 0.29 -8.04
N ILE A 46 6.49 1.40 -7.94
CA ILE A 46 5.93 2.73 -7.68
C ILE A 46 5.08 3.17 -8.88
N ASP A 47 3.90 3.74 -8.63
CA ASP A 47 3.06 4.25 -9.71
C ASP A 47 3.63 5.58 -10.23
N PRO A 48 4.01 5.70 -11.52
CA PRO A 48 4.60 6.92 -12.07
C PRO A 48 3.60 8.10 -12.16
N ASN A 49 2.31 7.86 -11.94
CA ASN A 49 1.31 8.92 -11.91
C ASN A 49 1.69 9.96 -10.86
N PRO A 50 1.82 11.25 -11.20
CA PRO A 50 2.20 12.30 -10.24
C PRO A 50 1.20 12.45 -9.10
N ASN A 51 -0.02 11.92 -9.26
CA ASN A 51 -1.02 11.89 -8.20
C ASN A 51 -0.83 10.74 -7.19
N VAL A 52 0.05 9.78 -7.48
CA VAL A 52 0.31 8.59 -6.65
C VAL A 52 1.79 8.57 -6.26
N ASN A 53 2.72 8.23 -7.16
CA ASN A 53 4.18 8.32 -7.06
C ASN A 53 4.75 8.38 -5.63
N GLY A 54 4.64 7.26 -4.90
CA GLY A 54 5.18 7.08 -3.55
C GLY A 54 4.25 7.53 -2.42
N ARG A 55 3.24 8.35 -2.70
CA ARG A 55 2.32 8.90 -1.70
C ARG A 55 1.36 7.85 -1.15
N GLY A 56 0.99 6.85 -1.95
CA GLY A 56 0.15 5.75 -1.48
C GLY A 56 0.91 4.78 -0.59
N ILE A 57 2.17 4.52 -0.90
CA ILE A 57 3.08 3.80 -0.01
C ILE A 57 3.21 4.54 1.33
N LYS A 58 3.49 5.85 1.28
CA LYS A 58 3.64 6.68 2.49
C LYS A 58 2.38 6.69 3.36
N GLU A 59 1.20 6.88 2.76
CA GLU A 59 -0.07 6.83 3.48
C GLU A 59 -0.28 5.49 4.21
N LEU A 60 0.08 4.38 3.58
CA LEU A 60 -0.02 3.05 4.18
C LEU A 60 0.98 2.83 5.32
N GLU A 61 2.24 3.25 5.14
CA GLU A 61 3.25 3.20 6.20
C GLU A 61 2.83 4.02 7.43
N GLU A 62 2.33 5.24 7.22
CA GLU A 62 1.80 6.12 8.29
C GLU A 62 0.58 5.48 8.98
N GLY A 63 -0.23 4.72 8.24
CA GLY A 63 -1.34 3.91 8.76
C GLY A 63 -0.93 2.61 9.46
N GLY A 64 0.37 2.35 9.60
CA GLY A 64 0.91 1.18 10.29
C GLY A 64 0.78 -0.13 9.50
N VAL A 65 0.93 -0.05 8.18
CA VAL A 65 1.10 -1.19 7.27
C VAL A 65 2.58 -1.34 6.95
N ASP A 66 3.11 -2.55 7.07
CA ASP A 66 4.48 -2.90 6.66
C ASP A 66 4.55 -2.99 5.13
N ILE A 67 5.37 -2.13 4.51
CA ILE A 67 5.57 -2.10 3.06
C ILE A 67 6.93 -2.70 2.71
N GLU A 68 6.92 -3.67 1.81
CA GLU A 68 8.12 -4.20 1.17
C GLU A 68 7.94 -4.18 -0.36
N PHE A 69 9.05 -4.26 -1.09
CA PHE A 69 9.02 -4.37 -2.54
C PHE A 69 9.36 -5.79 -3.00
N LEU A 70 8.79 -6.20 -4.14
CA LEU A 70 9.16 -7.46 -4.78
C LEU A 70 10.68 -7.52 -5.02
N ARG A 71 11.26 -8.70 -4.76
CA ARG A 71 12.69 -8.94 -4.95
C ARG A 71 13.13 -8.57 -6.37
N GLY A 72 14.23 -7.81 -6.45
CA GLY A 72 14.80 -7.33 -7.72
C GLY A 72 14.37 -5.92 -8.12
N TYR A 73 13.32 -5.38 -7.50
CA TYR A 73 12.97 -3.97 -7.66
C TYR A 73 13.72 -3.13 -6.62
N GLN A 74 14.75 -2.41 -7.07
CA GLN A 74 15.54 -1.52 -6.24
C GLN A 74 14.87 -0.15 -6.19
N VAL A 75 14.49 0.28 -4.99
CA VAL A 75 13.85 1.58 -4.75
C VAL A 75 14.72 2.34 -3.77
N ASN A 76 15.11 3.57 -4.10
CA ASN A 76 15.73 4.43 -3.11
C ASN A 76 14.62 5.00 -2.24
N ARG A 77 14.80 5.03 -0.91
CA ARG A 77 13.78 5.65 -0.03
C ARG A 77 13.52 7.13 -0.37
N GLY A 78 14.48 7.83 -0.96
CA GLY A 78 14.29 9.18 -1.48
C GLY A 78 13.31 9.27 -2.66
N ASP A 79 13.01 8.18 -3.35
CA ASP A 79 12.04 8.13 -4.44
C ASP A 79 10.58 8.04 -3.92
N ILE A 80 10.38 7.58 -2.69
CA ILE A 80 9.07 7.47 -2.03
C ILE A 80 8.68 8.77 -1.32
N LEU A 81 9.67 9.58 -0.92
CA LEU A 81 9.51 10.74 -0.05
C LEU A 81 9.46 12.10 -0.79
N LYS A 82 9.17 12.13 -2.09
CA LYS A 82 9.03 13.39 -2.86
C LYS A 82 7.69 14.07 -2.65
#